data_AF-A0A962GAG1-F1
#
_entry.id   AF-A0A962GAG1-F1
#
_cell.length_a   1.000
_cell.length_b   1.000
_cell.length_c   1.000
_cell.angle_alpha   90.00
_cell.angle_beta   90.00
_cell.angle_gamma   90.00
#
_symmetry.space_group_name_H-M   'P 1'
#
loop_
_entity.id
_entity.type
_entity.pdbx_description
1 polymer ?
#
loop_
_entity_poly.entity_id
_entity_poly.type
_entity_poly.pdbx_seq_one_letter_code
_entity_poly.pdbx_strand_id
1 'polypeptide(L)'
;MSPTPSRARRLRFLLVIAALALGSLVTVTDASARRPLGENPDRDFLVHDGLRRSYVVRVPDSVRASRKPVPLVIVLHGGGGNAVITERMTGFTAKAMKEGFIVVYPEGTGRREGILLTWNAGHCC
;
A
#
# COMPACT_ATOMS: atom_id res chain seq x y z
N MET A 1 -0.30 -57.36 44.54
CA MET A 1 0.40 -58.65 44.68
C MET A 1 1.54 -58.67 43.65
N SER A 2 2.79 -58.70 44.10
CA SER A 2 4.03 -58.74 43.29
C SER A 2 4.07 -59.99 42.37
N PRO A 3 4.80 -60.04 41.22
CA PRO A 3 6.27 -59.88 41.15
C PRO A 3 6.86 -59.18 39.88
N THR A 4 8.12 -58.75 39.97
CA THR A 4 9.09 -58.38 38.89
C THR A 4 9.57 -59.61 38.10
N PRO A 5 9.99 -59.56 36.80
CA PRO A 5 11.38 -59.15 36.46
C PRO A 5 11.74 -58.71 35.00
N SER A 6 12.95 -58.13 34.89
CA SER A 6 13.99 -58.28 33.84
C SER A 6 14.01 -57.49 32.52
N ARG A 7 15.20 -56.93 32.28
CA ARG A 7 15.77 -56.36 31.05
C ARG A 7 15.89 -57.40 29.90
N ALA A 8 15.78 -56.89 28.67
CA ALA A 8 16.32 -57.42 27.42
C ALA A 8 15.63 -58.66 26.77
N ARG A 9 14.58 -58.41 25.99
CA ARG A 9 14.33 -59.05 24.67
C ARG A 9 12.99 -58.56 24.14
N ARG A 10 13.02 -57.67 23.15
CA ARG A 10 12.06 -57.58 22.03
C ARG A 10 12.52 -56.46 21.10
N LEU A 11 13.71 -56.72 20.55
CA LEU A 11 14.11 -56.22 19.24
C LEU A 11 13.06 -56.68 18.21
N ARG A 12 12.69 -55.78 17.30
CA ARG A 12 11.90 -55.93 16.04
C ARG A 12 10.50 -55.31 16.10
N PHE A 13 10.20 -54.51 15.07
CA PHE A 13 9.05 -53.60 14.84
C PHE A 13 9.19 -52.26 15.60
N LEU A 14 9.62 -51.13 15.02
CA LEU A 14 9.30 -50.59 13.69
C LEU A 14 10.48 -49.74 13.15
N LEU A 15 11.08 -50.20 12.05
CA LEU A 15 11.94 -49.41 11.15
C LEU A 15 11.04 -48.67 10.14
N VAL A 16 10.67 -47.39 10.32
CA VAL A 16 10.27 -46.51 9.19
C VAL A 16 10.44 -44.98 9.45
N ILE A 17 11.37 -44.50 10.26
CA ILE A 17 11.72 -43.04 10.18
C ILE A 17 13.24 -42.88 10.14
N ALA A 18 13.84 -43.61 9.19
CA ALA A 18 15.17 -43.31 8.72
C ALA A 18 15.04 -42.56 7.38
N ALA A 19 15.69 -41.40 7.35
CA ALA A 19 16.24 -40.73 6.18
C ALA A 19 15.35 -39.76 5.38
N LEU A 20 15.97 -38.61 5.11
CA LEU A 20 15.69 -37.57 4.11
C LEU A 20 14.70 -36.49 4.56
N ALA A 21 15.04 -35.20 4.65
CA ALA A 21 16.19 -34.50 4.12
C ALA A 21 16.44 -33.18 4.89
N LEU A 22 17.71 -32.83 5.04
CA LEU A 22 18.16 -31.44 5.09
C LEU A 22 17.54 -30.69 3.91
N GLY A 23 16.74 -29.66 4.20
CA GLY A 23 16.11 -28.83 3.18
C GLY A 23 15.90 -27.42 3.71
N SER A 24 16.93 -26.59 3.51
CA SER A 24 16.95 -25.12 3.45
C SER A 24 15.98 -24.36 4.37
N LEU A 25 16.55 -23.68 5.37
CA LEU A 25 15.90 -22.52 5.98
C LEU A 25 15.78 -21.42 4.89
N VAL A 26 14.68 -21.45 4.14
CA VAL A 26 14.26 -20.32 3.32
C VAL A 26 13.67 -19.30 4.29
N THR A 27 14.48 -18.33 4.72
CA THR A 27 13.91 -17.10 5.26
C THR A 27 13.26 -16.38 4.08
N VAL A 28 11.95 -16.61 3.91
CA VAL A 28 11.12 -15.72 3.09
C VAL A 28 11.14 -14.38 3.80
N THR A 29 12.05 -13.48 3.41
CA THR A 29 11.89 -12.06 3.71
C THR A 29 10.76 -11.59 2.83
N ASP A 30 9.53 -11.73 3.30
CA ASP A 30 8.42 -11.02 2.71
C ASP A 30 8.64 -9.54 3.01
N ALA A 31 9.35 -8.88 2.10
CA ALA A 31 9.49 -7.44 2.07
C ALA A 31 8.24 -6.76 1.49
N SER A 32 7.09 -7.45 1.46
CA SER A 32 5.80 -6.77 1.50
C SER A 32 5.65 -6.21 2.91
N ALA A 33 6.26 -5.04 3.12
CA ALA A 33 5.91 -4.18 4.24
C ALA A 33 4.38 -4.13 4.29
N ARG A 34 3.79 -4.68 5.35
CA ARG A 34 2.36 -4.58 5.61
C ARG A 34 1.99 -3.10 5.48
N ARG A 35 1.32 -2.73 4.39
CA ARG A 35 0.75 -1.38 4.24
C ARG A 35 -0.11 -1.16 5.48
N PRO A 36 0.13 -0.11 6.27
CA PRO A 36 -0.69 0.16 7.43
C PRO A 36 -2.16 0.18 7.01
N LEU A 37 -2.99 -0.57 7.74
CA LEU A 37 -4.45 -0.58 7.55
C LEU A 37 -4.94 0.87 7.68
N GLY A 38 -5.22 1.51 6.55
CA GLY A 38 -5.44 2.96 6.44
C GLY A 38 -4.91 3.55 5.15
N GLU A 39 -4.01 2.86 4.45
CA GLU A 39 -3.53 3.33 3.15
C GLU A 39 -4.56 3.03 2.05
N ASN A 40 -5.28 4.07 1.62
CA ASN A 40 -6.11 3.99 0.43
C ASN A 40 -5.21 3.62 -0.77
N PRO A 41 -5.44 2.48 -1.45
CA PRO A 41 -4.54 1.96 -2.47
C PRO A 41 -4.33 2.91 -3.66
N ASP A 42 -5.24 3.86 -3.86
CA ASP A 42 -5.20 4.85 -4.94
C ASP A 42 -4.39 6.11 -4.61
N ARG A 43 -3.73 6.15 -3.45
CA ARG A 43 -3.00 7.33 -2.98
C ARG A 43 -1.53 7.04 -2.77
N ASP A 44 -0.73 7.97 -3.29
CA ASP A 44 0.68 8.09 -2.96
C ASP A 44 0.87 9.16 -1.89
N PHE A 45 2.06 9.22 -1.31
CA PHE A 45 2.42 10.23 -0.35
C PHE A 45 3.87 10.68 -0.51
N LEU A 46 4.13 11.90 -0.06
CA LEU A 46 5.47 12.44 0.12
C LEU A 46 5.58 13.07 1.51
N VAL A 47 6.81 13.16 2.01
CA VAL A 47 7.10 13.91 3.24
C VAL A 47 7.68 15.26 2.84
N HIS A 48 7.07 16.34 3.33
CA HIS A 48 7.56 17.70 3.13
C HIS A 48 7.40 18.46 4.45
N ASP A 49 8.49 19.05 4.94
CA ASP A 49 8.56 19.74 6.24
C ASP A 49 8.04 18.90 7.41
N GLY A 50 8.38 17.61 7.41
CA GLY A 50 7.94 16.66 8.43
C GLY A 50 6.46 16.26 8.35
N LEU A 51 5.72 16.78 7.37
CA LEU A 51 4.31 16.42 7.14
C LEU A 51 4.19 15.37 6.04
N ARG A 52 3.45 14.29 6.34
CA ARG A 52 3.00 13.32 5.33
C ARG A 52 1.87 13.95 4.53
N ARG A 53 2.13 14.27 3.26
CA ARG A 53 1.16 14.83 2.31
C ARG A 53 0.76 13.74 1.32
N SER A 54 -0.54 13.51 1.16
CA SER A 54 -1.06 12.51 0.24
C SER A 54 -1.64 13.14 -1.03
N TYR A 55 -1.66 12.38 -2.11
CA TYR A 55 -2.20 12.81 -3.39
C TYR A 55 -2.66 11.61 -4.21
N VAL A 56 -3.55 11.87 -5.15
CA VAL A 56 -3.97 10.91 -6.18
C VAL A 56 -3.33 11.32 -7.51
N VAL A 57 -2.70 10.38 -8.19
CA VAL A 57 -2.12 10.59 -9.52
C VAL A 57 -2.84 9.74 -10.56
N ARG A 58 -3.22 10.34 -11.69
CA ARG A 58 -3.78 9.65 -12.85
C ARG A 58 -2.86 9.84 -14.05
N VAL A 59 -2.36 8.72 -14.56
CA VAL A 59 -1.44 8.67 -15.70
C VAL A 59 -2.11 7.84 -16.79
N PRO A 60 -2.41 8.41 -17.96
CA PRO A 60 -2.95 7.65 -19.10
C PRO A 60 -1.98 6.56 -19.58
N ASP A 61 -2.52 5.44 -20.06
CA ASP A 61 -1.69 4.34 -20.58
C ASP A 61 -0.86 4.77 -21.80
N SER A 62 -1.39 5.66 -22.64
CA SER A 62 -0.66 6.27 -23.76
C SER A 62 0.59 7.03 -23.29
N VAL A 63 0.49 7.75 -22.17
CA VAL A 63 1.61 8.45 -21.54
C VAL A 63 2.63 7.43 -21.02
N ARG A 64 2.20 6.40 -20.29
CA ARG A 64 3.08 5.34 -19.77
C ARG A 64 3.85 4.62 -20.87
N ALA A 65 3.17 4.30 -21.98
CA ALA A 65 3.76 3.61 -23.12
C ALA A 65 4.78 4.47 -23.87
N SER A 66 4.48 5.76 -24.07
CA SER A 66 5.34 6.65 -24.87
C SER A 66 6.67 6.97 -24.19
N ARG A 67 6.70 7.03 -22.85
CA ARG A 67 7.82 7.52 -22.02
C ARG A 67 8.36 8.90 -22.43
N LYS A 68 7.59 9.69 -23.18
CA LYS A 68 7.93 11.06 -23.56
C LYS A 68 7.53 12.02 -22.43
N PRO A 69 8.23 13.15 -22.25
CA PRO A 69 7.76 14.21 -21.36
C PRO A 69 6.37 14.69 -21.78
N VAL A 70 5.47 14.84 -20.81
CA VAL A 70 4.11 15.37 -21.00
C VAL A 70 3.81 16.42 -19.94
N PRO A 71 2.80 17.29 -20.16
CA PRO A 71 2.36 18.22 -19.14
C PRO A 71 1.88 17.51 -17.88
N LEU A 72 2.14 18.12 -16.73
CA LEU A 72 1.57 17.78 -15.44
C LEU A 72 0.58 18.87 -15.04
N VAL A 73 -0.65 18.48 -14.73
CA VAL A 73 -1.69 19.39 -14.23
C VAL A 73 -2.00 19.03 -12.78
N ILE A 74 -1.92 20.04 -11.90
CA ILE A 74 -2.29 19.90 -10.49
C ILE A 74 -3.66 20.55 -10.29
N VAL A 75 -4.63 19.77 -9.82
CA VAL A 75 -6.00 20.25 -9.60
C VAL A 75 -6.27 20.31 -8.11
N LEU A 76 -6.43 21.53 -7.60
CA LEU A 76 -6.60 21.79 -6.17
C LEU A 76 -8.08 21.89 -5.81
N HIS A 77 -8.43 21.30 -4.67
CA HIS A 77 -9.75 21.46 -4.08
C HIS A 77 -9.88 22.80 -3.34
N GLY A 78 -11.11 23.30 -3.21
CA GLY A 78 -11.44 24.44 -2.35
C GLY A 78 -11.44 24.06 -0.86
N GLY A 79 -11.69 25.04 0.02
CA GLY A 79 -11.76 24.79 1.47
C GLY A 79 -12.74 23.68 1.83
N GLY A 80 -12.32 22.79 2.73
CA GLY A 80 -13.10 21.65 3.20
C GLY A 80 -13.20 20.46 2.23
N GLY A 81 -12.65 20.60 1.02
CA GLY A 81 -12.65 19.56 0.00
C GLY A 81 -11.61 18.45 0.24
N ASN A 82 -11.47 17.57 -0.75
CA ASN A 82 -10.46 16.53 -0.80
C ASN A 82 -10.20 16.09 -2.25
N ALA A 83 -9.15 15.31 -2.48
CA ALA A 83 -8.71 14.85 -3.80
C ALA A 83 -9.83 14.10 -4.57
N VAL A 84 -10.57 13.22 -3.90
CA VAL A 84 -11.61 12.38 -4.52
C VAL A 84 -12.81 13.23 -4.97
N ILE A 85 -13.25 14.16 -4.13
CA ILE A 85 -14.33 15.08 -4.48
C ILE A 85 -13.93 15.94 -5.67
N THR A 86 -12.72 16.50 -5.66
CA THR A 86 -12.24 17.34 -6.76
C THR A 86 -12.02 16.58 -8.06
N GLU A 87 -11.54 15.33 -8.00
CA GLU A 87 -11.48 14.47 -9.18
C GLU A 87 -12.85 14.30 -9.82
N ARG A 88 -13.88 13.97 -9.01
CA ARG A 88 -15.26 13.80 -9.48
C ARG A 88 -15.89 15.08 -10.01
N MET A 89 -15.69 16.19 -9.32
CA MET A 89 -16.32 17.48 -9.65
C MET A 89 -15.72 18.13 -10.90
N THR A 90 -14.42 17.92 -11.17
CA THR A 90 -13.73 18.64 -12.24
C THR A 90 -13.66 17.86 -13.56
N GLY A 91 -13.78 16.53 -13.52
CA GLY A 91 -13.68 15.68 -14.72
C GLY A 91 -12.30 15.68 -15.38
N PHE A 92 -11.27 16.21 -14.71
CA PHE A 92 -9.93 16.33 -15.30
C PHE A 92 -9.28 14.98 -15.58
N THR A 93 -9.64 13.91 -14.87
CA THR A 93 -9.17 12.55 -15.20
C THR A 93 -9.61 12.15 -16.60
N ALA A 94 -10.88 12.33 -16.96
CA ALA A 94 -11.36 12.02 -18.31
C ALA A 94 -10.66 12.88 -19.37
N LYS A 95 -10.41 14.16 -19.06
CA LYS A 95 -9.65 15.05 -19.95
C LYS A 95 -8.19 14.62 -20.10
N ALA A 96 -7.55 14.19 -19.02
CA ALA A 96 -6.17 13.67 -19.03
C ALA A 96 -6.05 12.43 -19.91
N MET A 97 -7.00 11.49 -19.78
CA MET A 97 -7.03 10.27 -20.60
C MET A 97 -7.19 10.59 -22.09
N LYS A 98 -8.02 11.59 -22.42
CA LYS A 98 -8.27 11.99 -23.81
C LYS A 98 -7.10 12.76 -24.43
N GLU A 99 -6.55 13.74 -23.70
CA GLU A 99 -5.61 14.72 -24.24
C GLU A 99 -4.13 14.36 -23.96
N GLY A 100 -3.87 13.30 -23.19
CA GLY A 100 -2.52 12.75 -23.01
C GLY A 100 -1.62 13.54 -22.05
N PHE A 101 -2.15 13.96 -20.90
CA PHE A 101 -1.37 14.59 -19.83
C PHE A 101 -1.54 13.85 -18.50
N ILE A 102 -0.65 14.13 -17.54
CA ILE A 102 -0.75 13.59 -16.17
C ILE A 102 -1.57 14.56 -15.33
N VAL A 103 -2.51 14.06 -14.54
CA VAL A 103 -3.23 14.86 -13.54
C VAL A 103 -2.95 14.37 -12.13
N VAL A 104 -2.72 15.32 -11.21
CA VAL A 104 -2.55 15.07 -9.78
C VAL A 104 -3.59 15.85 -8.99
N TYR A 105 -4.18 15.18 -8.01
CA TYR A 105 -5.13 15.71 -7.04
C TYR A 105 -4.52 15.60 -5.63
N PRO A 106 -3.86 16.65 -5.12
CA PRO A 106 -3.30 16.61 -3.78
C PRO A 106 -4.39 16.74 -2.72
N GLU A 107 -4.16 16.10 -1.57
CA GLU A 107 -4.97 16.31 -0.37
C GLU A 107 -4.43 17.49 0.44
N GLY A 108 -5.35 18.27 1.01
CA GLY A 108 -5.05 19.19 2.08
C GLY A 108 -4.73 18.46 3.40
N THR A 109 -4.63 19.23 4.48
CA THR A 109 -4.43 18.72 5.84
C THR A 109 -5.62 19.07 6.72
N GLY A 110 -5.88 18.28 7.76
CA GLY A 110 -6.96 18.53 8.71
C GLY A 110 -6.87 17.63 9.93
N ARG A 111 -7.75 17.85 10.93
CA ARG A 111 -7.78 17.04 12.16
C ARG A 111 -8.19 15.59 11.91
N ARG A 112 -8.95 15.33 10.86
CA ARG A 112 -9.44 14.02 10.46
C ARG A 112 -9.05 13.78 9.00
N GLU A 113 -8.59 12.58 8.70
CA GLU A 113 -8.22 12.20 7.34
C GLU A 113 -9.42 12.31 6.39
N GLY A 114 -9.23 12.95 5.24
CA GLY A 114 -10.26 13.08 4.19
C GLY A 114 -11.45 14.00 4.49
N ILE A 115 -11.53 14.61 5.68
CA ILE A 115 -12.68 15.41 6.13
C ILE A 115 -12.24 16.84 6.43
N LEU A 116 -12.92 17.81 5.82
CA LEU A 116 -12.69 19.25 6.00
C LEU A 116 -11.21 19.62 5.87
N LEU A 117 -10.59 19.19 4.78
CA LEU A 117 -9.18 19.44 4.54
C LEU A 117 -8.96 20.85 4.01
N THR A 118 -7.86 21.47 4.42
CA THR A 118 -7.49 22.82 4.01
C THR A 118 -6.02 22.91 3.64
N TRP A 119 -5.65 24.00 2.96
CA TRP A 119 -4.26 24.31 2.61
C TRP A 119 -3.57 25.04 3.76
N ASN A 120 -3.09 24.29 4.74
CA ASN A 120 -2.33 24.81 5.88
C ASN A 120 -3.09 25.90 6.69
N ALA A 121 -4.43 25.86 6.73
CA ALA A 121 -5.26 26.84 7.44
C ALA A 121 -5.54 26.48 8.93
N GLY A 122 -4.87 25.45 9.45
CA GLY A 122 -5.00 25.03 10.84
C GLY A 122 -6.35 24.38 11.17
N HIS A 123 -7.19 25.08 11.93
CA HIS A 123 -8.41 24.52 12.53
C HIS A 123 -9.72 25.16 12.05
N CYS A 124 -9.64 26.17 11.19
CA CYS A 124 -10.80 26.90 10.72
C CYS A 124 -10.86 26.92 9.20
N CYS A 125 -12.10 27.03 8.71
CA CYS A 125 -12.58 26.79 7.35
C CYS A 125 -12.98 25.32 7.10
#